data_AF-A0A1A7R8R2-F1
#
_entry.id   AF-A0A1A7R8R2-F1
#
_cell.length_a   1.000
_cell.length_b   1.000
_cell.length_c   1.000
_cell.angle_alpha   90.00
_cell.angle_beta   90.00
_cell.angle_gamma   90.00
#
_symmetry.space_group_name_H-M   'P 1'
#
loop_
_entity.id
_entity.type
_entity.pdbx_description
1 polymer ?
#
loop_
_entity_poly.entity_id
_entity_poly.type
_entity_poly.pdbx_seq_one_letter_code
_entity_poly.pdbx_strand_id
1 'polypeptide(L)'
;MKKAYLTVLLMLSSFVVMAADNKKTELQADSKKQVEAVNNFKVTTRSELVGLWGMEIPNNRKCIEYYNFKGNNDVVIKSGEEWSSGVYDYQPAQDPNAQIPALILQVKYDNNQMDCSGNVQDQTGEISQYFVKWKSPSVINFCANDQAEQCFATLRRVLP
;
A
#
# COMPACT_ATOMS: atom_id res chain seq x y z
N MET A 1 19.93 48.35 38.83
CA MET A 1 20.48 47.37 39.78
C MET A 1 19.35 46.67 40.52
N LYS A 2 19.27 45.34 40.41
CA LYS A 2 18.95 44.35 41.46
C LYS A 2 18.30 43.12 40.79
N LYS A 3 19.08 42.04 40.74
CA LYS A 3 18.71 40.72 40.26
C LYS A 3 17.83 40.04 41.32
N ALA A 4 16.81 39.30 40.90
CA ALA A 4 16.11 38.36 41.75
C ALA A 4 16.17 36.98 41.09
N TYR A 5 16.93 36.08 41.72
CA TYR A 5 16.91 34.65 41.48
C TYR A 5 15.90 34.04 42.46
N LEU A 6 15.06 33.11 42.00
CA LEU A 6 14.33 32.21 42.89
C LEU A 6 14.37 30.79 42.30
N THR A 7 15.21 29.96 42.90
CA THR A 7 15.24 28.49 42.82
C THR A 7 14.06 27.88 43.60
N VAL A 8 13.90 26.54 43.48
CA VAL A 8 13.12 25.58 44.33
C VAL A 8 11.82 25.11 43.62
N LEU A 9 11.42 23.82 43.49
CA LEU A 9 11.76 22.55 44.15
C LEU A 9 11.42 21.37 43.21
N LEU A 10 12.24 20.31 43.20
CA LEU A 10 11.95 19.01 42.55
C LEU A 10 11.22 18.10 43.56
N MET A 11 10.03 17.59 43.22
CA MET A 11 9.33 16.58 44.02
C MET A 11 9.30 15.24 43.26
N LEU A 12 10.06 14.27 43.77
CA LEU A 12 10.04 12.86 43.37
C LEU A 12 9.07 12.12 44.31
N SER A 13 8.00 11.53 43.77
CA SER A 13 7.15 10.59 44.49
C SER A 13 7.29 9.20 43.88
N SER A 14 8.09 8.36 44.54
CA SER A 14 8.18 6.92 44.27
C SER A 14 7.07 6.22 45.04
N PHE A 15 6.07 5.67 44.35
CA PHE A 15 5.12 4.76 44.95
C PHE A 15 5.70 3.34 44.97
N VAL A 16 6.01 2.84 46.15
CA VAL A 16 6.27 1.42 46.39
C VAL A 16 4.92 0.76 46.68
N VAL A 17 4.49 -0.16 45.82
CA VAL A 17 3.36 -1.05 46.09
C VAL A 17 3.94 -2.45 46.29
N MET A 18 3.74 -3.02 47.47
CA MET A 18 3.95 -4.45 47.74
C MET A 18 2.61 -5.16 47.65
N ALA A 19 2.56 -6.30 46.95
CA ALA A 19 1.46 -7.25 46.98
C ALA A 19 1.96 -8.59 47.55
N ALA A 20 1.15 -9.19 48.40
CA ALA A 20 1.49 -10.32 49.27
C ALA A 20 1.54 -11.66 48.53
N ASP A 21 2.51 -12.50 48.89
CA ASP A 21 2.58 -13.91 48.50
C ASP A 21 1.52 -14.73 49.26
N ASN A 22 0.57 -15.31 48.53
CA ASN A 22 -0.31 -16.35 49.06
C ASN A 22 0.24 -17.74 48.71
N LYS A 23 0.54 -18.50 49.76
CA LYS A 23 1.00 -19.89 49.75
C LYS A 23 0.06 -20.80 48.97
N LYS A 24 0.69 -21.69 48.20
CA LYS A 24 0.20 -22.95 47.60
C LYS A 24 -0.75 -23.72 48.52
N THR A 25 -1.84 -24.23 47.98
CA THR A 25 -2.36 -25.63 48.01
C THR A 25 -3.45 -25.64 46.91
N GLU A 26 -3.42 -26.49 45.89
CA GLU A 26 -4.10 -27.79 45.90
C GLU A 26 -3.80 -28.58 44.60
N LEU A 27 -3.56 -29.88 44.80
CA LEU A 27 -4.10 -31.03 44.07
C LEU A 27 -3.81 -31.16 42.57
N GLN A 28 -3.00 -32.19 42.30
CA GLN A 28 -2.93 -32.89 41.02
C GLN A 28 -4.34 -33.31 40.58
N ALA A 29 -4.82 -32.71 39.50
CA ALA A 29 -5.82 -33.30 38.63
C ALA A 29 -5.16 -33.52 37.27
N ASP A 30 -5.13 -34.79 36.90
CA ASP A 30 -4.77 -35.33 35.59
C ASP A 30 -5.46 -34.53 34.47
N SER A 31 -4.73 -33.61 33.85
CA SER A 31 -5.16 -32.94 32.63
C SER A 31 -4.30 -33.43 31.49
N LYS A 32 -4.90 -34.30 30.68
CA LYS A 32 -4.47 -34.66 29.33
C LYS A 32 -3.73 -33.48 28.69
N LYS A 33 -2.44 -33.65 28.41
CA LYS A 33 -1.72 -32.83 27.44
C LYS A 33 -2.41 -32.99 26.08
N GLN A 34 -3.44 -32.20 25.83
CA GLN A 34 -3.68 -31.76 24.47
C GLN A 34 -2.56 -30.78 24.16
N VAL A 35 -1.56 -31.28 23.44
CA VAL A 35 -0.67 -30.39 22.70
C VAL A 35 -1.55 -29.80 21.62
N GLU A 36 -2.18 -28.66 21.91
CA GLU A 36 -2.71 -27.78 20.87
C GLU A 36 -1.51 -27.43 19.99
N ALA A 37 -1.45 -28.04 18.81
CA ALA A 37 -0.58 -27.55 17.75
C ALA A 37 -1.02 -26.12 17.47
N VAL A 38 -0.27 -25.14 18.00
CA VAL A 38 -0.46 -23.73 17.71
C VAL A 38 -0.21 -23.56 16.21
N ASN A 39 -1.28 -23.63 15.43
CA ASN A 39 -1.22 -23.42 13.99
C ASN A 39 -0.99 -21.93 13.74
N ASN A 40 0.28 -21.53 13.62
CA ASN A 40 0.68 -20.17 13.29
C ASN A 40 0.43 -19.87 11.80
N PHE A 41 -0.83 -19.80 11.37
CA PHE A 41 -1.16 -19.33 10.04
C PHE A 41 -1.26 -17.79 10.03
N LYS A 42 -0.61 -17.15 9.07
CA LYS A 42 -0.76 -15.71 8.80
C LYS A 42 -1.52 -15.54 7.50
N VAL A 43 -2.77 -15.07 7.58
CA VAL A 43 -3.54 -14.68 6.40
C VAL A 43 -3.03 -13.31 5.96
N THR A 44 -2.57 -13.22 4.71
CA THR A 44 -2.24 -11.94 4.07
C THR A 44 -3.20 -11.70 2.91
N THR A 45 -3.72 -10.50 2.82
CA THR A 45 -4.46 -10.06 1.63
C THR A 45 -3.47 -9.50 0.61
N ARG A 46 -3.83 -9.59 -0.67
CA ARG A 46 -3.08 -8.98 -1.78
C ARG A 46 -4.04 -8.11 -2.58
N SER A 47 -3.53 -7.05 -3.20
CA SER A 47 -4.34 -6.22 -4.09
C SER A 47 -4.88 -7.04 -5.27
N GLU A 48 -6.10 -6.75 -5.70
CA GLU A 48 -6.72 -7.34 -6.89
C GLU A 48 -6.02 -6.87 -8.20
N LEU A 49 -5.24 -5.78 -8.13
CA LEU A 49 -4.44 -5.28 -9.23
C LEU A 49 -3.19 -6.11 -9.52
N VAL A 50 -2.78 -7.01 -8.62
CA VAL A 50 -1.59 -7.84 -8.84
C VAL A 50 -1.66 -8.52 -10.20
N GLY A 51 -0.56 -8.44 -10.96
CA GLY A 51 -0.45 -8.95 -12.33
C GLY A 51 0.12 -7.93 -13.30
N LEU A 52 0.25 -8.36 -14.56
CA LEU A 52 0.73 -7.52 -15.66
C LEU A 52 -0.45 -6.93 -16.42
N TRP A 53 -0.42 -5.63 -16.65
CA TRP A 53 -1.45 -4.87 -17.35
C TRP A 53 -0.83 -4.06 -18.49
N GLY A 54 -1.49 -4.04 -19.65
CA GLY A 54 -1.13 -3.21 -20.78
C GLY A 54 -2.11 -2.07 -20.95
N MET A 55 -1.60 -0.84 -20.97
CA MET A 55 -2.33 0.39 -21.26
C MET A 55 -2.12 0.79 -22.71
N GLU A 56 -3.22 0.97 -23.45
CA GLU A 56 -3.17 1.53 -24.81
C GLU A 56 -3.04 3.06 -24.73
N ILE A 57 -2.00 3.63 -25.34
CA ILE A 57 -1.85 5.09 -25.40
C ILE A 57 -2.87 5.69 -26.39
N PRO A 58 -3.75 6.62 -25.98
CA PRO A 58 -4.82 7.13 -26.84
C PRO A 58 -4.35 7.66 -28.22
N ASN A 59 -3.18 8.30 -28.24
CA ASN A 59 -2.61 8.93 -29.44
C ASN A 59 -1.51 8.09 -30.13
N ASN A 60 -1.13 6.95 -29.55
CA ASN A 60 -0.12 6.05 -30.10
C ASN A 60 -0.47 4.59 -29.79
N ARG A 61 -1.47 4.05 -30.49
CA ARG A 61 -1.91 2.65 -30.32
C ARG A 61 -0.87 1.59 -30.71
N LYS A 62 0.29 1.99 -31.24
CA LYS A 62 1.40 1.07 -31.58
C LYS A 62 2.29 0.78 -30.37
N CYS A 63 2.24 1.63 -29.34
CA CYS A 63 2.97 1.45 -28.09
C CYS A 63 1.99 1.08 -26.98
N ILE A 64 2.37 0.08 -26.19
CA ILE A 64 1.62 -0.34 -25.00
C ILE A 64 2.54 -0.04 -23.82
N GLU A 65 2.02 0.71 -22.87
CA GLU A 65 2.68 0.91 -21.59
C GLU A 65 2.28 -0.22 -20.64
N TYR A 66 3.25 -0.88 -20.05
CA TYR A 66 3.01 -2.03 -19.19
C TYR A 66 3.20 -1.69 -17.72
N TYR A 67 2.24 -2.10 -16.90
CA TYR A 67 2.28 -1.99 -15.44
C TYR A 67 2.33 -3.40 -14.85
N ASN A 68 3.40 -3.71 -14.13
CA ASN A 68 3.53 -4.98 -13.40
C ASN A 68 3.36 -4.71 -11.90
N PHE A 69 2.14 -4.87 -11.39
CA PHE A 69 1.83 -4.73 -9.96
C PHE A 69 2.20 -6.02 -9.24
N LYS A 70 3.17 -5.96 -8.34
CA LYS A 70 3.65 -7.12 -7.58
C LYS A 70 2.88 -7.27 -6.26
N GLY A 71 2.79 -8.49 -5.76
CA GLY A 71 2.07 -8.81 -4.51
C GLY A 71 2.63 -8.17 -3.23
N ASN A 72 3.82 -7.57 -3.30
CA ASN A 72 4.48 -6.88 -2.20
C ASN A 72 4.40 -5.35 -2.31
N ASN A 73 3.43 -4.83 -3.08
CA ASN A 73 3.21 -3.39 -3.30
C ASN A 73 4.28 -2.69 -4.13
N ASP A 74 5.19 -3.42 -4.78
CA ASP A 74 6.08 -2.84 -5.79
C ASP A 74 5.38 -2.77 -7.15
N VAL A 75 5.77 -1.81 -7.97
CA VAL A 75 5.35 -1.71 -9.37
C VAL A 75 6.57 -1.52 -10.27
N VAL A 76 6.55 -2.14 -11.45
CA VAL A 76 7.47 -1.82 -12.54
C VAL A 76 6.64 -1.37 -13.72
N ILE A 77 6.99 -0.22 -14.29
CA ILE A 77 6.29 0.39 -15.41
C ILE A 77 7.26 0.41 -16.59
N LYS A 78 6.80 0.04 -17.78
CA LYS A 78 7.59 0.12 -19.02
C LYS A 78 6.80 0.87 -20.09
N SER A 79 7.33 1.98 -20.56
CA SER A 79 6.75 2.82 -21.61
C SER A 79 7.81 3.06 -22.69
N GLY A 80 7.71 2.38 -23.84
CA GLY A 80 8.78 2.48 -24.86
C GLY A 80 10.15 2.01 -24.35
N GLU A 81 11.15 2.90 -24.43
CA GLU A 81 12.51 2.68 -23.91
C GLU A 81 12.62 3.02 -22.41
N GLU A 82 11.68 3.82 -21.91
CA GLU A 82 11.55 4.14 -20.49
C GLU A 82 11.11 2.92 -19.68
N TRP A 83 11.73 2.75 -18.52
CA TRP A 83 11.22 1.90 -17.47
C TRP A 83 11.46 2.56 -16.12
N SER A 84 10.45 2.45 -15.27
CA SER A 84 10.49 2.96 -13.92
C SER A 84 10.10 1.87 -12.93
N SER A 85 10.54 2.04 -11.69
CA SER A 85 10.15 1.19 -10.59
C SER A 85 9.66 2.04 -9.43
N GLY A 86 8.69 1.52 -8.69
CA GLY A 86 8.01 2.27 -7.68
C GLY A 86 7.31 1.39 -6.67
N VAL A 87 6.51 2.04 -5.83
CA VAL A 87 5.58 1.40 -4.92
C VAL A 87 4.17 1.87 -5.20
N TYR A 88 3.18 1.05 -4.84
CA TYR A 88 1.79 1.40 -4.99
C TYR A 88 0.97 1.07 -3.75
N ASP A 89 -0.05 1.88 -3.51
CA ASP A 89 -1.09 1.62 -2.51
C ASP A 89 -2.44 1.55 -3.23
N TYR A 90 -3.10 0.40 -3.10
CA TYR A 90 -4.43 0.18 -3.66
C TYR A 90 -5.44 0.18 -2.52
N GLN A 91 -6.36 1.13 -2.57
CA GLN A 91 -7.36 1.37 -1.54
C GLN A 91 -8.73 0.97 -2.08
N PRO A 92 -9.29 -0.19 -1.68
CA PRO A 92 -10.64 -0.58 -2.04
C PRO A 92 -11.67 0.49 -1.65
N ALA A 93 -12.75 0.57 -2.41
CA ALA A 93 -13.89 1.43 -2.07
C ALA A 93 -14.48 1.01 -0.71
N GLN A 94 -14.73 1.98 0.18
CA GLN A 94 -15.41 1.72 1.45
C GLN A 94 -16.89 1.39 1.22
N ASP A 95 -17.54 2.14 0.33
CA ASP A 95 -18.86 1.82 -0.22
C ASP A 95 -18.76 1.69 -1.75
N PRO A 96 -18.76 0.45 -2.29
CA PRO A 96 -18.69 0.20 -3.72
C PRO A 96 -19.85 0.79 -4.54
N ASN A 97 -20.96 1.21 -3.91
CA ASN A 97 -22.08 1.87 -4.60
C ASN A 97 -21.88 3.39 -4.72
N ALA A 98 -21.01 3.99 -3.92
CA ALA A 98 -20.81 5.43 -3.84
C ALA A 98 -19.47 5.91 -4.42
N GLN A 99 -18.44 5.05 -4.39
CA GLN A 99 -17.09 5.40 -4.84
C GLN A 99 -16.39 4.22 -5.49
N ILE A 100 -15.42 4.52 -6.35
CA ILE A 100 -14.49 3.51 -6.90
C ILE A 100 -13.15 3.48 -6.14
N PRO A 101 -12.43 2.35 -6.16
CA PRO A 101 -11.12 2.22 -5.51
C PRO A 101 -10.11 3.28 -5.96
N ALA A 102 -9.23 3.69 -5.05
CA ALA A 102 -8.11 4.57 -5.35
C ALA A 102 -6.81 3.76 -5.52
N LEU A 103 -5.91 4.27 -6.35
CA LEU A 103 -4.56 3.77 -6.58
C LEU A 103 -3.60 4.95 -6.46
N ILE A 104 -2.67 4.86 -5.51
CA ILE A 104 -1.58 5.81 -5.37
C ILE A 104 -0.30 5.12 -5.84
N LEU A 105 0.43 5.77 -6.74
CA LEU A 105 1.71 5.32 -7.24
C LEU A 105 2.78 6.31 -6.83
N GLN A 106 3.93 5.78 -6.42
CA GLN A 106 5.13 6.58 -6.22
C GLN A 106 6.28 5.97 -7.01
N VAL A 107 6.82 6.74 -7.94
CA VAL A 107 8.03 6.37 -8.68
C VAL A 107 9.25 6.51 -7.76
N LYS A 108 10.03 5.44 -7.66
CA LYS A 108 11.25 5.38 -6.84
C LYS A 108 12.52 5.50 -7.68
N TYR A 109 12.46 5.06 -8.93
CA TYR A 109 13.54 5.14 -9.90
C TYR A 109 12.97 5.22 -11.30
N ASP A 110 13.61 6.03 -12.14
CA ASP A 110 13.37 6.17 -13.57
C ASP A 110 14.71 6.11 -14.33
N ASN A 111 14.72 5.48 -15.51
CA ASN A 111 15.93 5.41 -16.35
C ASN A 111 16.09 6.60 -17.31
N ASN A 112 15.15 7.55 -17.29
CA ASN A 112 15.09 8.79 -18.08
C ASN A 112 15.33 8.56 -19.57
N GLN A 113 14.61 7.58 -20.14
CA GLN A 113 14.60 7.28 -21.57
C GLN A 113 13.30 7.75 -22.22
N MET A 114 13.13 7.50 -23.52
CA MET A 114 11.95 7.93 -24.24
C MET A 114 10.72 7.05 -23.92
N ASP A 115 9.64 7.70 -23.49
CA ASP A 115 8.34 7.08 -23.20
C ASP A 115 7.55 6.73 -24.48
N CYS A 116 6.40 6.06 -24.35
CA CYS A 116 5.52 5.77 -25.49
C CYS A 116 4.93 7.02 -26.18
N SER A 117 4.98 8.17 -25.52
CA SER A 117 4.50 9.47 -26.01
C SER A 117 5.60 10.28 -26.71
N GLY A 118 6.85 9.79 -26.71
CA GLY A 118 8.01 10.45 -27.32
C GLY A 118 8.69 11.48 -26.41
N ASN A 119 8.34 11.53 -25.12
CA ASN A 119 8.94 12.43 -24.14
C ASN A 119 10.11 11.74 -23.44
N VAL A 120 11.06 12.54 -22.96
CA VAL A 120 12.14 12.11 -22.06
C VAL A 120 12.04 13.01 -20.83
N GLN A 121 11.57 12.47 -19.71
CA GLN A 121 11.44 13.19 -18.45
C GLN A 121 11.74 12.26 -17.27
N ASP A 122 12.55 12.73 -16.32
CA ASP A 122 12.80 11.98 -15.11
C ASP A 122 11.61 12.13 -14.14
N GLN A 123 10.86 11.05 -13.95
CA GLN A 123 9.72 11.00 -13.04
C GLN A 123 10.08 10.54 -11.63
N THR A 124 11.37 10.43 -11.29
CA THR A 124 11.81 9.98 -9.97
C THR A 124 11.22 10.83 -8.84
N GLY A 125 10.52 10.18 -7.91
CA GLY A 125 9.86 10.83 -6.79
C GLY A 125 8.45 11.34 -7.09
N GLU A 126 7.97 11.25 -8.33
CA GLU A 126 6.59 11.58 -8.69
C GLU A 126 5.61 10.72 -7.90
N ILE A 127 4.52 11.35 -7.43
CA ILE A 127 3.38 10.69 -6.81
C ILE A 127 2.15 10.98 -7.65
N SER A 128 1.52 9.91 -8.13
CA SER A 128 0.32 9.99 -8.98
C SER A 128 -0.83 9.27 -8.28
N GLN A 129 -2.03 9.84 -8.32
CA GLN A 129 -3.25 9.21 -7.80
C GLN A 129 -4.24 9.00 -8.93
N TYR A 130 -4.75 7.78 -9.03
CA TYR A 130 -5.80 7.38 -9.96
C TYR A 130 -6.95 6.73 -9.22
N PHE A 131 -8.10 6.69 -9.87
CA PHE A 131 -9.24 5.90 -9.44
C PHE A 131 -9.49 4.75 -10.42
N VAL A 132 -9.66 3.54 -9.90
CA VAL A 132 -9.70 2.30 -10.68
C VAL A 132 -11.14 1.86 -10.89
N LYS A 133 -11.66 2.06 -12.10
CA LYS A 133 -12.98 1.54 -12.49
C LYS A 133 -12.84 0.15 -13.11
N TRP A 134 -13.31 -0.87 -12.42
CA TRP A 134 -13.39 -2.23 -12.97
C TRP A 134 -14.49 -2.33 -14.04
N LYS A 135 -14.16 -2.88 -15.21
CA LYS A 135 -15.12 -3.23 -16.28
C LYS A 135 -15.35 -4.74 -16.35
N SER A 136 -14.31 -5.51 -16.05
CA SER A 136 -14.33 -6.96 -15.90
C SER A 136 -13.08 -7.38 -15.08
N PRO A 137 -12.92 -8.65 -14.69
CA PRO A 137 -11.71 -9.11 -14.00
C PRO A 137 -10.38 -8.87 -14.77
N SER A 138 -10.46 -8.61 -16.08
CA SER A 138 -9.32 -8.41 -16.98
C SER A 138 -9.26 -7.02 -17.63
N VAL A 139 -10.17 -6.11 -17.29
CA VAL A 139 -10.23 -4.76 -17.88
C VAL A 139 -10.54 -3.74 -16.81
N ILE A 140 -9.66 -2.76 -16.65
CA ILE A 140 -9.83 -1.61 -15.75
C ILE A 140 -9.64 -0.31 -16.52
N ASN A 141 -10.24 0.77 -16.00
CA ASN A 141 -9.94 2.11 -16.46
C ASN A 141 -9.31 2.90 -15.32
N PHE A 142 -8.33 3.74 -15.64
CA PHE A 142 -7.90 4.81 -14.74
C PHE A 142 -8.75 6.06 -14.98
N CYS A 143 -9.22 6.62 -13.87
CA CYS A 143 -10.10 7.77 -13.83
C CYS A 143 -9.51 8.86 -12.92
N ALA A 144 -9.86 10.11 -13.22
CA ALA A 144 -9.38 11.29 -12.50
C ALA A 144 -10.15 11.56 -11.20
N ASN A 145 -11.33 10.98 -11.02
CA ASN A 145 -12.18 11.13 -9.83
C ASN A 145 -12.82 9.82 -9.38
N ASP A 146 -13.29 9.80 -8.14
CA ASP A 146 -13.92 8.66 -7.46
C ASP A 146 -15.34 8.34 -7.94
N GLN A 147 -15.93 9.23 -8.74
CA GLN A 147 -17.23 9.05 -9.42
C GLN A 147 -17.08 8.43 -10.81
N ALA A 148 -15.85 8.24 -11.29
CA ALA A 148 -15.53 7.64 -12.58
C ALA A 148 -16.16 8.37 -13.79
N GLU A 149 -16.32 9.69 -13.68
CA GLU A 149 -16.89 10.57 -14.72
C GLU A 149 -15.88 10.85 -15.84
N GLN A 150 -14.60 10.91 -15.49
CA GLN A 150 -13.50 11.19 -16.40
C GLN A 150 -12.45 10.09 -16.33
N CYS A 151 -12.49 9.17 -17.30
CA CYS A 151 -11.51 8.09 -17.41
C CYS A 151 -10.67 8.27 -18.68
N PHE A 152 -9.35 8.31 -18.51
CA PHE A 152 -8.40 8.70 -19.55
C PHE A 152 -7.57 7.54 -20.09
N ALA A 153 -7.54 6.41 -19.38
CA ALA A 153 -6.80 5.22 -19.79
C ALA A 153 -7.61 3.95 -19.56
N THR A 154 -7.40 2.98 -20.45
CA THR A 154 -7.93 1.61 -20.32
C THR A 154 -6.75 0.65 -20.27
N LEU A 155 -6.74 -0.21 -19.26
CA LEU A 155 -5.72 -1.23 -19.08
C LEU A 155 -6.36 -2.61 -19.20
N ARG A 156 -5.67 -3.50 -19.90
CA ARG A 156 -6.06 -4.89 -20.11
C ARG A 156 -5.06 -5.81 -19.45
N ARG A 157 -5.55 -6.79 -18.69
CA ARG A 157 -4.71 -7.78 -18.02
C ARG A 157 -4.04 -8.68 -19.06
N VAL A 158 -2.72 -8.83 -18.96
CA VAL A 158 -1.87 -9.67 -19.81
C VAL A 158 -1.52 -10.96 -19.10
N LEU A 159 -1.14 -10.89 -17.82
CA LEU A 159 -0.87 -12.03 -16.95
C LEU A 159 -1.57 -11.87 -15.59
N PRO A 160 -2.06 -12.96 -14.99
CA PRO A 160 -2.63 -12.96 -13.64
C PRO A 160 -1.59 -12.73 -12.55
#